data_AF-A0A8X7YZ22-F1
#
_entry.id   AF-A0A8X7YZ22-F1
#
_cell.length_a   1.000
_cell.length_b   1.000
_cell.length_c   1.000
_cell.angle_alpha   90.00
_cell.angle_beta   90.00
_cell.angle_gamma   90.00
#
_symmetry.space_group_name_H-M   'P 1'
#
loop_
_entity.id
_entity.type
_entity.pdbx_description
1 polymer ?
#
loop_
_entity_poly.entity_id
_entity_poly.type
_entity_poly.pdbx_seq_one_letter_code
_entity_poly.pdbx_strand_id
1 'polypeptide(L)' 'MSSDTTCQGKSSWPELLGAEGKVAAATIERENPLVDAKIVPEGSVIPLDFRCDRVWVWVDKRGIVIQVPRIG' A
#
# COMPACT_ATOMS: atom_id res chain seq x y z
N MET A 1 -20.01 22.57 2.95
CA MET A 1 -18.88 22.08 2.15
C MET A 1 -18.60 20.67 2.63
N SER A 2 -19.14 19.67 1.96
CA SER A 2 -18.91 18.27 2.34
C SER A 2 -17.50 17.90 1.91
N SER A 3 -16.53 18.08 2.80
CA SER A 3 -15.20 17.47 2.63
C SER A 3 -15.34 16.00 3.00
N ASP A 4 -15.85 15.24 2.04
CA ASP A 4 -15.85 13.79 2.09
C ASP A 4 -14.40 13.34 2.33
N THR A 5 -14.18 12.68 3.46
CA THR A 5 -12.88 12.18 3.91
C THR A 5 -12.58 10.87 3.15
N THR A 6 -12.64 10.91 1.82
CA THR A 6 -12.45 9.75 0.97
C THR A 6 -11.20 9.95 0.12
N CYS A 7 -10.19 9.11 0.36
CA CYS A 7 -9.02 9.05 -0.50
C CYS A 7 -9.46 8.71 -1.93
N GLN A 8 -8.91 9.43 -2.91
CA GLN A 8 -9.29 9.27 -4.31
C GLN A 8 -8.62 8.04 -4.93
N GLY A 9 -9.32 7.40 -5.86
CA GLY A 9 -8.84 6.23 -6.59
C GLY A 9 -9.00 4.92 -5.81
N LYS A 10 -8.35 3.87 -6.31
CA LYS A 10 -8.35 2.55 -5.67
C LYS A 10 -7.61 2.62 -4.34
N SER A 11 -8.17 2.02 -3.30
CA SER A 11 -7.67 2.15 -1.91
C SER A 11 -7.22 0.83 -1.25
N SER A 12 -7.41 -0.30 -1.92
CA SER A 12 -7.00 -1.63 -1.45
C SER A 12 -6.70 -2.53 -2.64
N TRP A 13 -5.74 -3.44 -2.46
CA TRP A 13 -5.27 -4.37 -3.50
C TRP A 13 -5.24 -5.83 -2.99
N PRO A 14 -6.40 -6.46 -2.74
CA PRO A 14 -6.45 -7.83 -2.23
C PRO A 14 -5.77 -8.85 -3.15
N GLU A 15 -5.77 -8.62 -4.46
CA GLU A 15 -5.14 -9.47 -5.48
C GLU A 15 -3.61 -9.50 -5.42
N LEU A 16 -2.98 -8.56 -4.70
CA LEU A 16 -1.52 -8.49 -4.55
C LEU A 16 -1.00 -9.26 -3.34
N LEU A 17 -1.88 -9.81 -2.51
CA LEU A 17 -1.47 -10.69 -1.42
C LEU A 17 -0.76 -11.94 -1.98
N GLY A 18 0.46 -12.21 -1.52
CA GLY A 18 1.31 -13.28 -2.05
C GLY A 18 2.11 -12.92 -3.31
N ALA A 19 1.97 -11.71 -3.85
CA ALA A 19 2.81 -11.23 -4.95
C ALA A 19 4.21 -10.81 -4.48
N GLU A 20 5.15 -10.63 -5.41
CA GLU A 20 6.44 -10.01 -5.11
C GLU A 20 6.26 -8.53 -4.79
N GLY A 21 6.84 -8.04 -3.69
CA GLY A 21 6.65 -6.67 -3.19
C GLY A 21 6.98 -5.58 -4.20
N LYS A 22 8.00 -5.78 -5.04
CA LYS A 22 8.34 -4.83 -6.12
C LYS A 22 7.28 -4.76 -7.20
N VAL A 23 6.73 -5.91 -7.59
CA VAL A 23 5.64 -6.00 -8.56
C VAL A 23 4.37 -5.40 -7.98
N ALA A 24 4.11 -5.64 -6.69
CA ALA A 24 2.98 -5.07 -5.98
C ALA A 24 3.08 -3.53 -5.92
N ALA A 25 4.22 -2.98 -5.50
CA ALA A 25 4.44 -1.54 -5.43
C ALA A 25 4.22 -0.85 -6.80
N ALA A 26 4.84 -1.38 -7.85
CA ALA A 26 4.67 -0.85 -9.21
C ALA A 26 3.22 -0.95 -9.72
N THR A 27 2.48 -2.00 -9.32
CA THR A 27 1.07 -2.16 -9.69
C THR A 27 0.19 -1.15 -8.96
N ILE A 28 0.45 -0.91 -7.67
CA ILE A 28 -0.27 0.08 -6.85
C ILE A 28 -0.13 1.47 -7.44
N GLU A 29 1.10 1.93 -7.70
CA GLU A 29 1.37 3.26 -8.25
C GLU A 29 0.81 3.44 -9.67
N ARG A 30 0.76 2.35 -10.46
CA ARG A 30 0.14 2.36 -11.78
C ARG A 30 -1.39 2.48 -11.70
N GLU A 31 -2.02 1.78 -10.77
CA GLU A 31 -3.48 1.75 -10.65
C GLU A 31 -4.04 2.94 -9.86
N ASN A 32 -3.26 3.49 -8.95
CA ASN A 32 -3.54 4.75 -8.28
C ASN A 32 -2.30 5.66 -8.31
N PRO A 33 -2.15 6.52 -9.33
CA PRO A 33 -1.02 7.44 -9.44
C PRO A 33 -0.95 8.52 -8.35
N LEU A 34 -1.96 8.61 -7.48
CA LEU A 34 -2.01 9.56 -6.36
C LEU A 34 -1.34 9.04 -5.10
N VAL A 35 -0.85 7.79 -5.10
CA VAL A 35 -0.24 7.16 -3.92
C VAL A 35 1.20 6.73 -4.20
N ASP A 36 1.98 6.66 -3.14
CA ASP A 36 3.37 6.21 -3.09
C ASP A 36 3.44 4.87 -2.33
N ALA A 37 3.89 3.81 -3.01
CA ALA A 37 3.92 2.47 -2.45
C ALA A 37 5.26 2.19 -1.75
N LYS A 38 5.20 1.99 -0.44
CA LYS A 38 6.39 1.75 0.39
C LYS A 38 6.50 0.28 0.77
N ILE A 39 7.53 -0.39 0.25
CA ILE A 39 7.85 -1.77 0.65
C ILE A 39 8.47 -1.76 2.05
N VAL A 40 7.88 -2.54 2.95
CA VAL A 40 8.28 -2.59 4.35
C VAL A 40 8.42 -4.05 4.79
N PRO A 41 9.58 -4.46 5.32
CA PRO A 41 9.73 -5.77 5.92
C PRO A 41 8.82 -5.96 7.14
N GLU A 42 8.25 -7.15 7.28
CA GLU A 42 7.46 -7.53 8.46
C GLU A 42 8.17 -7.19 9.78
N GLY A 43 7.43 -6.58 10.71
CA GLY A 43 7.95 -6.19 12.02
C GLY A 43 8.69 -4.84 12.06
N SER A 44 8.81 -4.13 10.94
CA SER A 44 9.36 -2.77 10.92
C SER A 44 8.47 -1.77 11.66
N VAL A 45 9.07 -0.79 12.30
CA VAL A 45 8.35 0.33 12.94
C VAL A 45 8.06 1.39 11.88
N ILE A 46 6.77 1.68 11.68
CA ILE A 46 6.29 2.74 10.77
C ILE A 46 5.61 3.87 11.55
N PRO A 47 5.53 5.08 10.97
CA PRO A 47 4.62 6.11 11.45
C PRO A 47 3.17 5.60 11.54
N LEU A 48 2.44 6.02 12.58
CA LEU A 48 1.04 5.67 12.81
C LEU A 48 0.05 6.73 12.29
N ASP A 49 0.54 7.72 11.53
CA ASP A 49 -0.30 8.70 10.86
C ASP A 49 -1.07 8.05 9.71
N PHE A 50 -2.26 8.56 9.38
CA PHE A 50 -3.02 8.12 8.22
C PHE A 50 -2.79 9.07 7.04
N ARG A 51 -2.41 8.52 5.89
CA ARG A 51 -2.07 9.28 4.69
C ARG A 51 -2.74 8.71 3.45
N CYS A 52 -3.56 9.52 2.78
CA CYS A 52 -4.21 9.13 1.53
C CYS A 52 -3.24 8.87 0.37
N ASP A 53 -2.04 9.43 0.43
CA ASP A 53 -1.00 9.35 -0.59
C ASP A 53 0.02 8.23 -0.32
N ARG A 54 -0.23 7.34 0.66
CA ARG A 54 0.70 6.28 1.05
C ARG A 54 0.03 4.93 1.07
N VAL A 55 0.75 3.90 0.62
CA VAL A 55 0.37 2.50 0.76
C VAL A 55 1.56 1.72 1.32
N TRP A 56 1.35 1.05 2.45
CA TRP A 56 2.35 0.13 2.99
C TRP A 56 2.24 -1.25 2.35
N VAL A 57 3.33 -1.72 1.75
CA VAL A 57 3.48 -3.05 1.14
C VAL A 57 4.31 -3.91 2.07
N TRP A 58 3.65 -4.60 3.00
CA TRP A 58 4.29 -5.48 3.98
C TRP A 58 4.79 -6.76 3.33
N VAL A 59 6.09 -7.06 3.47
CA VAL A 59 6.72 -8.24 2.88
C VAL A 59 7.44 -9.10 3.90
N ASP A 60 7.47 -10.41 3.64
CA ASP A 60 8.31 -11.35 4.38
C ASP A 60 9.80 -11.25 3.99
N LYS A 61 10.63 -12.11 4.58
CA LYS A 61 12.08 -12.21 4.27
C LYS A 61 12.37 -12.60 2.82
N ARG A 62 11.41 -13.14 2.08
CA ARG A 62 11.51 -13.50 0.66
C ARG A 62 11.03 -12.38 -0.26
N GLY A 63 10.58 -11.26 0.30
CA GLY A 63 10.01 -10.15 -0.46
C GLY A 63 8.58 -10.40 -0.95
N ILE A 64 7.87 -11.36 -0.36
CA ILE A 64 6.50 -11.70 -0.71
C ILE A 64 5.53 -10.91 0.16
N VAL A 65 4.50 -10.33 -0.45
CA VAL A 65 3.47 -9.55 0.24
C VAL A 65 2.68 -10.44 1.19
N ILE A 66 2.68 -10.10 2.47
CA ILE A 66 2.02 -10.87 3.54
C ILE A 66 0.73 -10.23 4.07
N GLN A 67 0.46 -8.98 3.72
CA GLN A 67 -0.78 -8.29 4.07
C GLN A 67 -1.35 -7.58 2.86
N VAL A 68 -2.68 -7.48 2.79
CA VAL A 68 -3.36 -6.77 1.70
C VAL A 68 -2.93 -5.30 1.72
N PRO A 69 -2.28 -4.78 0.66
CA PRO A 69 -1.90 -3.38 0.59
C PRO A 69 -3.14 -2.49 0.60
N ARG A 70 -3.10 -1.45 1.43
CA ARG A 70 -4.19 -0.47 1.62
C ARG A 70 -3.61 0.92 1.82
N ILE A 71 -4.37 1.93 1.42
CA ILE A 71 -4.03 3.32 1.70
C ILE A 71 -3.99 3.55 3.22
N GLY A 72 -2.93 4.22 3.69
CA GLY A 72 -2.67 4.49 5.11
C GLY A 72 -1.29 5.04 5.41
#